data_AF-A0A3N5T0S0-F1
#
_entry.id   AF-A0A3N5T0S0-F1
#
_cell.length_a   1.000
_cell.length_b   1.000
_cell.length_c   1.000
_cell.angle_alpha   90.00
_cell.angle_beta   90.00
_cell.angle_gamma   90.00
#
_symmetry.space_group_name_H-M   'P 1'
#
loop_
_entity.id
_entity.type
_entity.pdbx_description
1 polymer ?
#
loop_
_entity_poly.entity_id
_entity_poly.type
_entity_poly.pdbx_seq_one_letter_code
_entity_poly.pdbx_strand_id
1 'polypeptide(L)'
;EQMTLFWHNHFALSDTHVSNASLLCRHIHALRQHALGSFDTLLDAVLNQPALFISTAARANPKARPNENLPRVLLEQFALAGQVSAADLNAAARALTGWFVSNNELHYSAREHDEGPKSFLGKTGAMDKSGLTANLAQHQATAELLVRKLYRWFISETASPSQELLKPMVSDFAADRDIARVVSTMLRSNLFFSPAAYRQKIKSPVEFALSIIRPLNGAVPTTKLATDLADLGQDLYAPPTLHGWAGHRRWINCFTLLGRLRLAQALFATSGPYGGKLDPFRAAAQVGREAHEPGARFLFNLFLQGSPPEQLEKTMPTKDRGSKQIDAGLFRELAAGLVASPEFNLA
;
A
#
# COMPACT_ATOMS: atom_id res chain seq x y z
N GLU A 1 -6.46 -2.33 -6.85
CA GLU A 1 -6.44 -1.55 -5.58
C GLU A 1 -5.40 -1.97 -4.54
N GLN A 2 -5.33 -3.21 -4.03
CA GLN A 2 -4.27 -3.58 -3.04
C GLN A 2 -2.85 -3.33 -3.56
N MET A 3 -2.58 -3.76 -4.80
CA MET A 3 -1.31 -3.44 -5.47
C MET A 3 -1.11 -1.95 -5.71
N THR A 4 -2.17 -1.20 -6.02
CA THR A 4 -2.09 0.25 -6.18
C THR A 4 -1.64 0.92 -4.88
N LEU A 5 -2.15 0.47 -3.73
CA LEU A 5 -1.73 1.00 -2.41
C LEU A 5 -0.29 0.62 -2.08
N PHE A 6 0.12 -0.61 -2.41
CA PHE A 6 1.53 -1.04 -2.30
C PHE A 6 2.44 -0.12 -3.13
N TRP A 7 2.08 0.15 -4.39
CA TRP A 7 2.86 1.01 -5.27
C TRP A 7 2.82 2.48 -4.87
N HIS A 8 1.70 2.97 -4.32
CA HIS A 8 1.62 4.32 -3.75
C HIS A 8 2.61 4.47 -2.60
N ASN A 9 2.70 3.44 -1.74
CA ASN A 9 3.69 3.41 -0.68
C ASN A 9 5.14 3.27 -1.21
N HIS A 10 5.35 2.48 -2.25
CA HIS A 10 6.68 2.25 -2.83
C HIS A 10 7.19 3.48 -3.59
N PHE A 11 6.41 4.04 -4.50
CA PHE A 11 6.69 5.25 -5.28
C PHE A 11 6.01 6.46 -4.65
N ALA A 12 6.34 6.71 -3.37
CA ALA A 12 5.69 7.69 -2.54
C ALA A 12 5.98 9.12 -3.01
N LEU A 13 4.93 9.81 -3.45
CA LEU A 13 4.94 11.24 -3.75
C LEU A 13 4.01 11.96 -2.79
N SER A 14 4.49 13.05 -2.20
CA SER A 14 3.77 13.82 -1.18
C SER A 14 3.29 15.16 -1.70
N ASP A 15 2.04 15.51 -1.39
CA ASP A 15 1.44 16.80 -1.75
C ASP A 15 2.18 18.01 -1.16
N THR A 16 2.88 17.81 -0.04
CA THR A 16 3.73 18.86 0.56
C THR A 16 4.85 19.32 -0.37
N HIS A 17 5.31 18.47 -1.29
CA HIS A 17 6.39 18.78 -2.23
C HIS A 17 5.87 19.09 -3.64
N VAL A 18 4.81 18.41 -4.06
CA VAL A 18 4.23 18.57 -5.41
C VAL A 18 3.25 19.74 -5.47
N SER A 19 2.46 19.93 -4.42
CA SER A 19 1.42 20.96 -4.25
C SER A 19 0.49 21.09 -5.45
N ASN A 20 0.10 19.94 -6.02
CA ASN A 20 -0.76 19.85 -7.20
C ASN A 20 -1.51 18.52 -7.21
N ALA A 21 -2.76 18.55 -6.77
CA ALA A 21 -3.63 17.37 -6.68
C ALA A 21 -3.86 16.67 -8.02
N SER A 22 -3.89 17.42 -9.14
CA SER A 22 -4.06 16.83 -10.49
C SER A 22 -2.86 15.96 -10.88
N LEU A 23 -1.64 16.43 -10.58
CA LEU A 23 -0.42 15.67 -10.84
C LEU A 23 -0.32 14.41 -9.99
N LEU A 24 -0.70 14.48 -8.71
CA LEU A 24 -0.74 13.32 -7.83
C LEU A 24 -1.82 12.33 -8.26
N CYS A 25 -2.99 12.80 -8.68
CA CYS A 25 -4.06 11.94 -9.21
C CYS A 25 -3.60 11.20 -10.47
N ARG A 26 -2.92 11.89 -11.39
CA ARG A 26 -2.30 11.27 -12.58
C ARG A 26 -1.28 10.21 -12.21
N HIS A 27 -0.40 10.48 -11.25
CA HIS A 27 0.58 9.50 -10.75
C HIS A 27 -0.11 8.24 -10.20
N ILE A 28 -1.09 8.39 -9.30
CA ILE A 28 -1.83 7.24 -8.75
C ILE A 28 -2.61 6.49 -9.84
N HIS A 29 -3.13 7.18 -10.85
CA HIS A 29 -3.77 6.54 -11.99
C HIS A 29 -2.78 5.68 -12.78
N ALA A 30 -1.58 6.19 -13.07
CA ALA A 30 -0.52 5.42 -13.73
C ALA A 30 -0.12 4.18 -12.91
N LEU A 31 0.06 4.34 -11.59
CA LEU A 31 0.32 3.20 -10.70
C LEU A 31 -0.80 2.15 -10.75
N ARG A 32 -2.07 2.60 -10.79
CA ARG A 32 -3.23 1.70 -10.88
C ARG A 32 -3.27 0.96 -12.21
N GLN A 33 -3.02 1.65 -13.32
CA GLN A 33 -3.02 1.07 -14.67
C GLN A 33 -1.98 -0.05 -14.82
N HIS A 34 -0.80 0.13 -14.23
CA HIS A 34 0.32 -0.81 -14.36
C HIS A 34 0.52 -1.71 -13.12
N ALA A 35 -0.42 -1.71 -12.17
CA ALA A 35 -0.23 -2.31 -10.84
C ALA A 35 0.11 -3.82 -10.85
N LEU A 36 -0.31 -4.52 -11.90
CA LEU A 36 -0.14 -5.97 -12.11
C LEU A 36 0.57 -6.28 -13.44
N GLY A 37 1.13 -5.28 -14.12
CA GLY A 37 1.84 -5.45 -15.39
C GLY A 37 3.29 -5.91 -15.20
N SER A 38 4.15 -5.60 -16.17
CA SER A 38 5.59 -5.74 -15.99
C SER A 38 6.16 -4.57 -15.18
N PHE A 39 7.21 -4.85 -14.40
CA PHE A 39 7.91 -3.80 -13.67
C PHE A 39 8.63 -2.83 -14.60
N ASP A 40 9.08 -3.26 -15.78
CA ASP A 40 9.65 -2.37 -16.80
C ASP A 40 8.66 -1.25 -17.17
N THR A 41 7.43 -1.63 -17.51
CA THR A 41 6.40 -0.66 -17.91
C THR A 41 5.94 0.20 -16.73
N LEU A 42 5.82 -0.37 -15.53
CA LEU A 42 5.47 0.39 -14.34
C LEU A 42 6.54 1.46 -14.03
N LEU A 43 7.82 1.07 -14.05
CA LEU A 43 8.93 1.96 -13.73
C LEU A 43 9.06 3.08 -14.77
N ASP A 44 8.93 2.76 -16.06
CA ASP A 44 8.90 3.78 -17.12
C ASP A 44 7.70 4.74 -16.96
N ALA A 45 6.51 4.22 -16.67
CA ALA A 45 5.32 5.05 -16.43
C ALA A 45 5.52 6.01 -15.24
N VAL A 46 6.20 5.57 -14.18
CA VAL A 46 6.56 6.41 -13.02
C VAL A 46 7.60 7.48 -13.40
N LEU A 47 8.64 7.11 -14.16
CA LEU A 47 9.67 8.03 -14.66
C LEU A 47 9.17 9.00 -15.73
N ASN A 48 7.95 8.83 -16.22
CA ASN A 48 7.25 9.77 -17.09
C ASN A 48 6.33 10.72 -16.32
N GLN A 49 6.25 10.65 -14.98
CA GLN A 49 5.40 11.54 -14.19
C GLN A 49 6.12 12.85 -13.84
N PRO A 50 5.56 14.03 -14.20
CA PRO A 50 6.14 15.31 -13.80
C PRO A 50 6.14 15.51 -12.28
N ALA A 51 5.19 14.90 -11.56
CA ALA A 51 5.13 14.91 -10.10
C ALA A 51 6.41 14.38 -9.44
N LEU A 52 7.02 13.34 -10.02
CA LEU A 52 8.26 12.75 -9.52
C LEU A 52 9.41 13.75 -9.60
N PHE A 53 9.61 14.37 -10.77
CA PHE A 53 10.65 15.39 -10.97
C PHE A 53 10.47 16.61 -10.05
N ILE A 54 9.22 17.01 -9.80
CA ILE A 54 8.93 18.10 -8.86
C ILE A 54 9.29 17.68 -7.42
N SER A 55 8.85 16.49 -6.98
CA SER A 55 9.05 16.02 -5.62
C SER A 55 10.52 15.87 -5.22
N THR A 56 11.40 15.57 -6.20
CA THR A 56 12.83 15.41 -5.98
C THR A 56 13.61 16.70 -6.28
N ALA A 57 12.96 17.84 -6.47
CA ALA A 57 13.58 19.10 -6.87
C ALA A 57 14.46 18.96 -8.15
N ALA A 58 14.04 18.10 -9.09
CA ALA A 58 14.69 17.83 -10.37
C ALA A 58 13.93 18.45 -11.55
N ARG A 59 13.32 19.63 -11.35
CA ARG A 59 12.49 20.31 -12.38
C ARG A 59 13.26 20.63 -13.66
N ALA A 60 14.57 20.78 -13.61
CA ALA A 60 15.42 20.97 -14.80
C ALA A 60 16.73 20.20 -14.62
N ASN A 61 17.18 19.56 -15.70
CA ASN A 61 18.36 18.69 -15.70
C ASN A 61 19.28 19.02 -16.90
N PRO A 62 19.89 20.22 -16.97
CA PRO A 62 20.79 20.55 -18.07
C PRO A 62 22.10 19.74 -17.98
N LYS A 63 22.70 19.36 -19.11
CA LYS A 63 23.99 18.65 -19.14
C LYS A 63 25.13 19.38 -18.43
N ALA A 64 25.07 20.72 -18.38
CA ALA A 64 26.06 21.54 -17.68
C ALA A 64 25.99 21.38 -16.14
N ARG A 65 24.83 20.99 -15.62
CA ARG A 65 24.61 20.74 -14.19
C ARG A 65 23.60 19.61 -14.01
N PRO A 66 24.02 18.34 -14.19
CA PRO A 66 23.15 17.18 -13.97
C PRO A 66 22.61 17.18 -12.54
N ASN A 67 21.31 16.91 -12.37
CA ASN A 67 20.69 16.85 -11.05
C ASN A 67 20.81 15.43 -10.48
N GLU A 68 21.34 15.31 -9.27
CA GLU A 68 21.54 14.01 -8.62
C GLU A 68 20.37 13.58 -7.73
N ASN A 69 19.40 14.45 -7.43
CA ASN A 69 18.35 14.15 -6.46
C ASN A 69 17.41 13.05 -6.94
N LEU A 70 16.94 13.13 -8.19
CA LEU A 70 16.09 12.09 -8.76
C LEU A 70 16.85 10.75 -8.89
N PRO A 71 18.05 10.68 -9.49
CA PRO A 71 18.88 9.48 -9.47
C PRO A 71 19.08 8.89 -8.08
N ARG A 72 19.38 9.72 -7.08
CA ARG A 72 19.57 9.29 -5.70
C ARG A 72 18.34 8.58 -5.17
N VAL A 73 17.17 9.19 -5.32
CA VAL A 73 15.89 8.60 -4.91
C VAL A 73 15.64 7.29 -5.66
N LEU A 74 15.86 7.23 -6.97
CA LEU A 74 15.68 6.00 -7.76
C LEU A 74 16.58 4.85 -7.25
N LEU A 75 17.87 5.13 -7.03
CA LEU A 75 18.85 4.12 -6.65
C LEU A 75 18.67 3.67 -5.19
N GLU A 76 18.46 4.61 -4.27
CA GLU A 76 18.31 4.33 -2.84
C GLU A 76 16.96 3.66 -2.53
N GLN A 77 15.86 4.12 -3.14
CA GLN A 77 14.50 3.65 -2.81
C GLN A 77 14.02 2.46 -3.64
N PHE A 78 14.33 2.47 -4.93
CA PHE A 78 13.65 1.61 -5.91
C PHE A 78 14.53 0.47 -6.44
N ALA A 79 15.85 0.46 -6.18
CA ALA A 79 16.73 -0.54 -6.78
C ALA A 79 17.84 -1.15 -5.90
N LEU A 80 18.67 -0.35 -5.21
CA LEU A 80 19.93 -0.82 -4.63
C LEU A 80 19.96 -0.90 -3.10
N ALA A 81 18.82 -0.70 -2.43
CA ALA A 81 18.69 -0.80 -0.97
C ALA A 81 19.79 -0.03 -0.19
N GLY A 82 20.26 1.09 -0.74
CA GLY A 82 21.21 2.01 -0.10
C GLY A 82 22.69 1.88 -0.49
N GLN A 83 23.10 0.85 -1.25
CA GLN A 83 24.47 0.79 -1.77
C GLN A 83 24.58 1.47 -3.14
N VAL A 84 24.74 2.79 -3.12
CA VAL A 84 24.87 3.60 -4.34
C VAL A 84 26.30 4.11 -4.47
N SER A 85 27.01 3.67 -5.51
CA SER A 85 28.33 4.21 -5.81
C SER A 85 28.21 5.64 -6.38
N ALA A 86 29.19 6.51 -6.08
CA ALA A 86 29.21 7.86 -6.65
C ALA A 86 29.28 7.83 -8.20
N ALA A 87 29.92 6.79 -8.76
CA ALA A 87 30.01 6.60 -10.21
C ALA A 87 28.63 6.28 -10.82
N ASP A 88 27.88 5.37 -10.22
CA ASP A 88 26.53 5.02 -10.68
C ASP A 88 25.57 6.18 -10.54
N LEU A 89 25.66 6.92 -9.43
CA LEU A 89 24.86 8.12 -9.22
C LEU A 89 25.12 9.18 -10.31
N ASN A 90 26.40 9.44 -10.61
CA ASN A 90 26.78 10.39 -11.64
C ASN A 90 26.32 9.92 -13.04
N ALA A 91 26.50 8.64 -13.36
CA ALA A 91 26.04 8.07 -14.62
C ALA A 91 24.50 8.17 -14.78
N ALA A 92 23.75 7.89 -13.71
CA ALA A 92 22.30 8.04 -13.69
C ALA A 92 21.85 9.50 -13.81
N ALA A 93 22.53 10.44 -13.14
CA ALA A 93 22.28 11.87 -13.29
C ALA A 93 22.50 12.35 -14.72
N ARG A 94 23.61 11.92 -15.35
CA ARG A 94 23.91 12.21 -16.75
C ARG A 94 22.86 11.61 -17.69
N ALA A 95 22.36 10.40 -17.42
CA ALA A 95 21.32 9.75 -18.23
C ALA A 95 19.97 10.49 -18.19
N LEU A 96 19.67 11.23 -17.11
CA LEU A 96 18.46 12.03 -16.97
C LEU A 96 18.61 13.49 -17.46
N THR A 97 19.78 13.87 -17.97
CA THR A 97 19.96 15.21 -18.55
C THR A 97 19.05 15.44 -19.75
N GLY A 98 18.70 16.69 -20.03
CA GLY A 98 17.76 17.08 -21.09
C GLY A 98 16.29 17.04 -20.68
N TRP A 99 15.92 16.34 -19.61
CA TRP A 99 14.55 16.31 -19.10
C TRP A 99 14.25 17.52 -18.20
N PHE A 100 13.07 18.11 -18.36
CA PHE A 100 12.61 19.22 -17.53
C PHE A 100 11.09 19.29 -17.44
N VAL A 101 10.57 19.95 -16.40
CA VAL A 101 9.14 20.14 -16.19
C VAL A 101 8.77 21.58 -16.54
N SER A 102 7.82 21.74 -17.46
CA SER A 102 7.23 23.04 -17.85
C SER A 102 5.72 22.88 -17.99
N ASN A 103 4.95 23.85 -17.49
CA ASN A 103 3.48 23.82 -17.50
C ASN A 103 2.88 22.52 -16.92
N ASN A 104 3.50 21.96 -15.87
CA ASN A 104 3.10 20.69 -15.25
C ASN A 104 3.19 19.47 -16.20
N GLU A 105 3.98 19.58 -17.27
CA GLU A 105 4.29 18.51 -18.21
C GLU A 105 5.78 18.24 -18.25
N LEU A 106 6.14 17.00 -18.57
CA LEU A 106 7.52 16.57 -18.71
C LEU A 106 7.95 16.72 -20.16
N HIS A 107 9.04 17.45 -20.39
CA HIS A 107 9.60 17.76 -21.71
C HIS A 107 11.04 17.25 -21.79
N TYR A 108 11.51 17.04 -23.02
CA TYR A 108 12.88 16.61 -23.30
C TYR A 108 13.54 17.55 -24.32
N SER A 109 14.77 17.95 -24.05
CA SER A 109 15.63 18.72 -24.94
C SER A 109 16.91 17.96 -25.22
N ALA A 110 17.07 17.48 -26.46
CA ALA A 110 18.28 16.78 -26.91
C ALA A 110 19.54 17.66 -26.78
N ARG A 111 19.41 18.98 -26.97
CA ARG A 111 20.54 19.93 -26.84
C ARG A 111 21.13 19.95 -25.43
N GLU A 112 20.28 19.72 -24.43
CA GLU A 112 20.61 19.69 -23.02
C GLU A 112 20.94 18.29 -22.50
N HIS A 113 20.89 17.27 -23.35
CA HIS A 113 21.27 15.91 -23.00
C HIS A 113 22.77 15.70 -23.17
N ASP A 114 23.36 14.95 -22.26
CA ASP A 114 24.72 14.44 -22.36
C ASP A 114 24.72 13.13 -23.15
N GLU A 115 25.18 13.17 -24.40
CA GLU A 115 25.27 11.98 -25.26
C GLU A 115 26.53 11.13 -25.00
N GLY A 116 27.43 11.58 -24.13
CA GLY A 116 28.66 10.89 -23.82
C GLY A 116 28.40 9.49 -23.23
N PRO A 117 29.37 8.57 -23.36
CA PRO A 117 29.26 7.24 -22.79
C PRO A 117 29.15 7.32 -21.26
N LYS A 118 28.31 6.44 -20.71
CA LYS A 118 28.02 6.33 -19.28
C LYS A 118 28.17 4.87 -18.88
N SER A 119 28.82 4.62 -17.75
CA SER A 119 28.91 3.29 -17.14
C SER A 119 28.00 3.27 -15.93
N PHE A 120 26.96 2.43 -15.96
CA PHE A 120 25.97 2.33 -14.90
C PHE A 120 25.66 0.85 -14.64
N LEU A 121 25.80 0.40 -13.39
CA LEU A 121 25.54 -0.99 -12.96
C LEU A 121 26.18 -2.04 -13.89
N GLY A 122 27.45 -1.82 -14.25
CA GLY A 122 28.24 -2.74 -15.07
C GLY A 122 27.96 -2.69 -16.58
N LYS A 123 27.04 -1.84 -17.07
CA LYS A 123 26.82 -1.62 -18.51
C LYS A 123 27.34 -0.26 -18.95
N THR A 124 28.08 -0.25 -20.06
CA THR A 124 28.64 0.98 -20.65
C THR A 124 28.04 1.25 -22.02
N GLY A 125 27.59 2.48 -22.26
CA GLY A 125 27.08 2.90 -23.57
C GLY A 125 26.50 4.32 -23.55
N ALA A 126 25.92 4.71 -24.68
CA ALA A 126 25.08 5.91 -24.76
C ALA A 126 23.76 5.63 -24.03
N MET A 127 23.73 5.94 -22.73
CA MET A 127 22.58 5.67 -21.87
C MET A 127 21.73 6.92 -21.71
N ASP A 128 20.46 6.81 -22.09
CA ASP A 128 19.41 7.79 -21.86
C ASP A 128 18.50 7.32 -20.70
N LYS A 129 17.38 8.02 -20.47
CA LYS A 129 16.39 7.64 -19.46
C LYS A 129 15.84 6.22 -19.67
N SER A 130 15.61 5.81 -20.93
CA SER A 130 15.08 4.47 -21.24
C SER A 130 16.10 3.39 -20.90
N GLY A 131 17.36 3.58 -21.31
CA GLY A 131 18.47 2.69 -20.96
C GLY A 131 18.72 2.61 -19.46
N LEU A 132 18.63 3.74 -18.74
CA LEU A 132 18.70 3.78 -17.28
C LEU A 132 17.59 2.92 -16.65
N THR A 133 16.34 3.13 -17.09
CA THR A 133 15.15 2.42 -16.59
C THR A 133 15.26 0.92 -16.82
N ALA A 134 15.61 0.51 -18.04
CA ALA A 134 15.77 -0.89 -18.40
C ALA A 134 16.90 -1.55 -17.60
N ASN A 135 18.03 -0.88 -17.42
CA ASN A 135 19.14 -1.44 -16.66
C ASN A 135 18.79 -1.56 -15.16
N LEU A 136 18.07 -0.58 -14.62
CA LEU A 136 17.59 -0.60 -13.25
C LEU A 136 16.60 -1.74 -12.99
N ALA A 137 15.64 -1.92 -13.90
CA ALA A 137 14.63 -2.97 -13.80
C ALA A 137 15.25 -4.38 -13.90
N GLN A 138 16.26 -4.57 -14.74
CA GLN A 138 16.96 -5.84 -14.94
C GLN A 138 17.94 -6.20 -13.81
N HIS A 139 18.29 -5.24 -12.95
CA HIS A 139 19.30 -5.47 -11.93
C HIS A 139 18.81 -6.44 -10.85
N GLN A 140 19.65 -7.41 -10.48
CA GLN A 140 19.32 -8.46 -9.51
C GLN A 140 18.86 -7.89 -8.15
N ALA A 141 19.49 -6.83 -7.66
CA ALA A 141 19.11 -6.20 -6.39
C ALA A 141 17.69 -5.62 -6.43
N THR A 142 17.21 -5.16 -7.60
CA THR A 142 15.85 -4.66 -7.78
C THR A 142 14.84 -5.79 -7.58
N ALA A 143 15.11 -6.96 -8.18
CA ALA A 143 14.28 -8.15 -7.99
C ALA A 143 14.23 -8.59 -6.52
N GLU A 144 15.37 -8.66 -5.85
CA GLU A 144 15.47 -9.01 -4.42
C GLU A 144 14.71 -8.03 -3.52
N LEU A 145 14.86 -6.73 -3.77
CA LEU A 145 14.19 -5.68 -3.03
C LEU A 145 12.67 -5.78 -3.18
N LEU A 146 12.18 -5.91 -4.41
CA LEU A 146 10.74 -5.95 -4.70
C LEU A 146 10.09 -7.21 -4.16
N VAL A 147 10.67 -8.37 -4.40
CA VAL A 147 10.15 -9.64 -3.87
C VAL A 147 10.13 -9.62 -2.35
N ARG A 148 11.16 -9.07 -1.69
CA ARG A 148 11.17 -8.91 -0.23
C ARG A 148 10.08 -7.94 0.25
N LYS A 149 9.88 -6.80 -0.43
CA LYS A 149 8.82 -5.84 -0.08
C LYS A 149 7.43 -6.47 -0.26
N LEU A 150 7.19 -7.20 -1.35
CA LEU A 150 5.94 -7.91 -1.61
C LEU A 150 5.68 -9.01 -0.58
N TYR A 151 6.71 -9.78 -0.21
CA TYR A 151 6.61 -10.76 0.86
C TYR A 151 6.16 -10.11 2.18
N ARG A 152 6.79 -8.99 2.57
CA ARG A 152 6.41 -8.28 3.79
C ARG A 152 4.99 -7.70 3.71
N TRP A 153 4.56 -7.30 2.52
CA TRP A 153 3.24 -6.75 2.28
C TRP A 153 2.13 -7.79 2.38
N PHE A 154 2.33 -8.98 1.80
CA PHE A 154 1.29 -10.02 1.68
C PHE A 154 1.40 -11.18 2.66
N ILE A 155 2.61 -11.55 3.11
CA ILE A 155 2.84 -12.75 3.91
C ILE A 155 3.04 -12.39 5.38
N SER A 156 4.10 -11.66 5.72
CA SER A 156 4.47 -11.44 7.13
C SER A 156 5.34 -10.21 7.32
N GLU A 157 5.00 -9.36 8.28
CA GLU A 157 5.84 -8.22 8.67
C GLU A 157 6.81 -8.55 9.82
N THR A 158 6.53 -9.63 10.56
CA THR A 158 7.26 -10.05 11.78
C THR A 158 8.41 -11.00 11.49
N ALA A 159 8.22 -11.96 10.59
CA ALA A 159 9.24 -12.93 10.22
C ALA A 159 10.07 -12.44 9.04
N SER A 160 11.40 -12.38 9.21
CA SER A 160 12.29 -12.17 8.07
C SER A 160 12.31 -13.45 7.23
N PRO A 161 11.94 -13.41 5.94
CA PRO A 161 11.97 -14.60 5.09
C PRO A 161 13.40 -15.10 4.92
N SER A 162 13.58 -16.42 4.94
CA SER A 162 14.87 -17.04 4.62
C SER A 162 15.26 -16.72 3.17
N GLN A 163 16.55 -16.61 2.90
CA GLN A 163 17.02 -16.37 1.53
C GLN A 163 16.63 -17.52 0.59
N GLU A 164 16.62 -18.75 1.10
CA GLU A 164 16.21 -19.95 0.34
C GLU A 164 14.75 -19.86 -0.13
N LEU A 165 13.86 -19.31 0.71
CA LEU A 165 12.46 -19.13 0.36
C LEU A 165 12.26 -18.09 -0.74
N LEU A 166 13.02 -16.99 -0.70
CA LEU A 166 12.87 -15.90 -1.68
C LEU A 166 13.57 -16.21 -3.01
N LYS A 167 14.68 -16.97 -2.99
CA LYS A 167 15.50 -17.26 -4.17
C LYS A 167 14.72 -17.70 -5.42
N PRO A 168 13.78 -18.67 -5.36
CA PRO A 168 13.00 -19.05 -6.55
C PRO A 168 12.13 -17.89 -7.05
N MET A 169 11.49 -17.16 -6.14
CA MET A 169 10.60 -16.03 -6.50
C MET A 169 11.38 -14.86 -7.11
N VAL A 170 12.60 -14.60 -6.61
CA VAL A 170 13.52 -13.62 -7.17
C VAL A 170 13.96 -14.03 -8.56
N SER A 171 14.30 -15.31 -8.77
CA SER A 171 14.68 -15.83 -10.09
C SER A 171 13.53 -15.71 -11.10
N ASP A 172 12.31 -16.09 -10.70
CA ASP A 172 11.12 -15.98 -11.55
C ASP A 172 10.85 -14.53 -11.92
N PHE A 173 10.89 -13.61 -10.94
CA PHE A 173 10.70 -12.20 -11.19
C PHE A 173 11.81 -11.59 -12.05
N ALA A 174 13.07 -12.00 -11.86
CA ALA A 174 14.18 -11.47 -12.66
C ALA A 174 14.04 -11.84 -14.15
N ALA A 175 13.43 -12.99 -14.45
CA ALA A 175 13.27 -13.49 -15.81
C ALA A 175 12.29 -12.66 -16.65
N ASP A 176 11.08 -12.40 -16.15
CA ASP A 176 10.01 -11.72 -16.90
C ASP A 176 9.55 -10.39 -16.30
N ARG A 177 9.92 -10.11 -15.05
CA ARG A 177 9.51 -8.93 -14.27
C ARG A 177 7.99 -8.76 -14.21
N ASP A 178 7.26 -9.87 -14.30
CA ASP A 178 5.79 -9.92 -14.21
C ASP A 178 5.35 -9.83 -12.74
N ILE A 179 4.71 -8.71 -12.40
CA ILE A 179 4.23 -8.45 -11.05
C ILE A 179 3.07 -9.38 -10.68
N ALA A 180 2.13 -9.61 -11.61
CA ALA A 180 0.98 -10.46 -11.36
C ALA A 180 1.38 -11.89 -11.06
N ARG A 181 2.38 -12.42 -11.79
CA ARG A 181 2.89 -13.78 -11.57
C ARG A 181 3.44 -13.96 -10.16
N VAL A 182 4.35 -13.10 -9.73
CA VAL A 182 4.95 -13.19 -8.38
C VAL A 182 3.88 -13.07 -7.30
N VAL A 183 2.97 -12.12 -7.43
CA VAL A 183 1.87 -11.93 -6.48
C VAL A 183 0.95 -13.16 -6.48
N SER A 184 0.65 -13.74 -7.64
CA SER A 184 -0.18 -14.94 -7.72
C SER A 184 0.51 -16.14 -7.05
N THR A 185 1.81 -16.31 -7.27
CA THR A 185 2.61 -17.34 -6.60
C THR A 185 2.58 -17.17 -5.08
N MET A 186 2.76 -15.94 -4.56
CA MET A 186 2.67 -15.65 -3.13
C MET A 186 1.31 -16.05 -2.55
N LEU A 187 0.23 -15.54 -3.14
CA LEU A 187 -1.13 -15.69 -2.60
C LEU A 187 -1.70 -17.11 -2.75
N ARG A 188 -1.19 -17.90 -3.72
CA ARG A 188 -1.58 -19.31 -3.91
C ARG A 188 -0.69 -20.29 -3.14
N SER A 189 0.39 -19.83 -2.54
CA SER A 189 1.33 -20.70 -1.82
C SER A 189 0.70 -21.24 -0.53
N ASN A 190 1.11 -22.45 -0.13
CA ASN A 190 0.75 -23.00 1.18
C ASN A 190 1.27 -22.13 2.33
N LEU A 191 2.34 -21.37 2.11
CA LEU A 191 2.88 -20.44 3.10
C LEU A 191 1.88 -19.33 3.45
N PHE A 192 1.13 -18.83 2.47
CA PHE A 192 0.11 -17.80 2.71
C PHE A 192 -1.01 -18.28 3.65
N PHE A 193 -1.30 -19.59 3.64
CA PHE A 193 -2.29 -20.20 4.54
C PHE A 193 -1.67 -20.78 5.82
N SER A 194 -0.36 -20.62 6.01
CA SER A 194 0.34 -21.17 7.18
C SER A 194 0.24 -20.25 8.40
N PRO A 195 0.50 -20.77 9.61
CA PRO A 195 0.62 -19.95 10.82
C PRO A 195 1.69 -18.84 10.73
N ALA A 196 2.65 -18.96 9.80
CA ALA A 196 3.67 -17.94 9.58
C ALA A 196 3.15 -16.69 8.85
N ALA A 197 1.97 -16.77 8.24
CA ALA A 197 1.30 -15.64 7.59
C ALA A 197 0.06 -15.18 8.37
N TYR A 198 -0.66 -16.13 8.98
CA TYR A 198 -1.91 -15.84 9.68
C TYR A 198 -1.72 -14.83 10.83
N ARG A 199 -2.38 -13.67 10.72
CA ARG A 199 -2.36 -12.59 11.73
C ARG A 199 -0.95 -12.07 12.04
N GLN A 200 -0.04 -12.09 11.05
CA GLN A 200 1.34 -11.62 11.20
C GLN A 200 1.57 -10.20 10.69
N LYS A 201 0.51 -9.51 10.27
CA LYS A 201 0.58 -8.12 9.78
C LYS A 201 -0.40 -7.24 10.54
N ILE A 202 0.03 -6.04 10.92
CA ILE A 202 -0.88 -5.04 11.50
C ILE A 202 -1.58 -4.32 10.34
N LYS A 203 -2.91 -4.31 10.34
CA LYS A 203 -3.69 -3.58 9.33
C LYS A 203 -3.34 -2.10 9.36
N SER A 204 -2.96 -1.54 8.22
CA SER A 204 -2.89 -0.09 8.04
C SER A 204 -4.27 0.56 8.28
N PRO A 205 -4.34 1.87 8.59
CA PRO A 205 -5.63 2.55 8.78
C PRO A 205 -6.63 2.31 7.63
N VAL A 206 -6.17 2.36 6.39
CA VAL A 206 -7.00 2.09 5.19
C VAL A 206 -7.54 0.65 5.23
N GLU A 207 -6.68 -0.34 5.49
CA GLU A 207 -7.11 -1.74 5.57
C GLU A 207 -8.06 -1.99 6.74
N PHE A 208 -7.82 -1.35 7.88
CA PHE A 208 -8.69 -1.42 9.05
C PHE A 208 -10.10 -0.94 8.70
N ALA A 209 -10.23 0.28 8.17
CA ALA A 209 -11.54 0.83 7.80
C ALA A 209 -12.23 0.00 6.72
N LEU A 210 -11.51 -0.39 5.66
CA LEU A 210 -12.10 -1.18 4.57
C LEU A 210 -12.48 -2.61 4.99
N SER A 211 -11.79 -3.19 5.98
CA SER A 211 -12.17 -4.48 6.58
C SER A 211 -13.47 -4.40 7.40
N ILE A 212 -13.92 -3.20 7.76
CA ILE A 212 -15.22 -2.96 8.41
C ILE A 212 -16.30 -2.70 7.36
N ILE A 213 -16.01 -1.82 6.40
CA ILE A 213 -16.99 -1.31 5.42
C ILE A 213 -17.36 -2.37 4.38
N ARG A 214 -16.36 -3.06 3.81
CA ARG A 214 -16.57 -3.97 2.67
C ARG A 214 -17.45 -5.17 3.01
N PRO A 215 -17.25 -5.89 4.15
CA PRO A 215 -18.05 -7.08 4.44
C PRO A 215 -19.54 -6.78 4.66
N LEU A 216 -19.88 -5.53 5.01
CA LEU A 216 -21.25 -5.07 5.20
C LEU A 216 -21.87 -4.43 3.94
N ASN A 217 -21.13 -4.40 2.83
CA ASN A 217 -21.56 -3.76 1.58
C ASN A 217 -22.05 -2.31 1.76
N GLY A 218 -21.49 -1.57 2.72
CA GLY A 218 -21.90 -0.20 3.02
C GLY A 218 -21.23 0.84 2.15
N ALA A 219 -21.94 1.94 1.90
CA ALA A 219 -21.41 3.13 1.23
C ALA A 219 -21.27 4.27 2.23
N VAL A 220 -20.02 4.65 2.53
CA VAL A 220 -19.69 5.71 3.49
C VAL A 220 -19.13 6.95 2.77
N PRO A 221 -19.28 8.17 3.33
CA PRO A 221 -18.68 9.36 2.76
C PRO A 221 -17.15 9.27 2.71
N THR A 222 -16.59 9.25 1.50
CA THR A 222 -15.15 9.03 1.28
C THR A 222 -14.29 10.20 1.75
N THR A 223 -14.76 11.44 1.63
CA THR A 223 -14.03 12.63 2.09
C THR A 223 -13.83 12.61 3.61
N LYS A 224 -14.89 12.32 4.37
CA LYS A 224 -14.80 12.22 5.83
C LYS A 224 -13.89 11.06 6.25
N LEU A 225 -14.00 9.93 5.54
CA LEU A 225 -13.16 8.77 5.78
C LEU A 225 -11.67 9.09 5.53
N ALA A 226 -11.36 9.82 4.45
CA ALA A 226 -10.00 10.25 4.19
C ALA A 226 -9.42 11.08 5.35
N THR A 227 -10.19 12.01 5.92
CA THR A 227 -9.78 12.77 7.11
C THR A 227 -9.53 11.86 8.33
N ASP A 228 -10.45 10.92 8.62
CA ASP A 228 -10.26 10.00 9.76
C ASP A 228 -9.04 9.08 9.57
N LEU A 229 -8.73 8.69 8.32
CA LEU A 229 -7.55 7.89 8.00
C LEU A 229 -6.26 8.70 8.14
N ALA A 230 -6.28 9.98 7.78
CA ALA A 230 -5.18 10.91 8.00
C ALA A 230 -4.88 11.09 9.50
N ASP A 231 -5.92 11.25 10.33
CA ASP A 231 -5.80 11.33 11.80
C ASP A 231 -5.20 10.06 12.42
N LEU A 232 -5.41 8.90 11.78
CA LEU A 232 -4.80 7.63 12.15
C LEU A 232 -3.37 7.44 11.61
N GLY A 233 -2.84 8.43 10.89
CA GLY A 233 -1.47 8.47 10.38
C GLY A 233 -1.29 7.99 8.94
N GLN A 234 -2.37 7.72 8.19
CA GLN A 234 -2.30 7.33 6.79
C GLN A 234 -3.11 8.29 5.90
N ASP A 235 -2.55 9.48 5.70
CA ASP A 235 -3.10 10.49 4.80
C ASP A 235 -2.76 10.18 3.33
N LEU A 236 -3.75 9.69 2.58
CA LEU A 236 -3.57 9.32 1.17
C LEU A 236 -3.15 10.55 0.35
N TYR A 237 -2.18 10.37 -0.56
CA TYR A 237 -1.54 11.45 -1.34
C TYR A 237 -0.54 12.33 -0.56
N ALA A 238 -0.42 12.14 0.76
CA ALA A 238 0.56 12.84 1.58
C ALA A 238 1.39 11.85 2.44
N PRO A 239 2.10 10.89 1.82
CA PRO A 239 3.09 10.10 2.57
C PRO A 239 4.11 11.03 3.26
N PRO A 240 4.57 10.69 4.48
CA PRO A 240 5.41 11.56 5.28
C PRO A 240 6.82 11.73 4.71
N THR A 241 7.29 10.76 3.93
CA THR A 241 8.61 10.77 3.29
C THR A 241 8.54 10.11 1.91
N LEU A 242 9.60 10.23 1.11
CA LEU A 242 9.77 9.48 -0.15
C LEU A 242 9.93 7.96 0.07
N HIS A 243 10.10 7.49 1.32
CA HIS A 243 10.05 6.07 1.68
C HIS A 243 8.60 5.57 1.93
N GLY A 244 7.60 6.44 1.81
CA GLY A 244 6.20 6.13 2.11
C GLY A 244 5.90 6.12 3.61
N TRP A 245 4.94 5.29 4.01
CA TRP A 245 4.58 4.99 5.39
C TRP A 245 5.40 3.82 5.93
N ALA A 246 6.01 3.99 7.10
CA ALA A 246 6.89 3.00 7.72
C ALA A 246 6.22 1.65 8.06
N GLY A 247 4.88 1.63 8.20
CA GLY A 247 4.12 0.40 8.41
C GLY A 247 4.24 -0.23 9.80
N HIS A 248 3.84 -1.50 9.91
CA HIS A 248 4.06 -2.35 11.08
C HIS A 248 3.56 -1.75 12.41
N ARG A 249 4.37 -1.84 13.48
CA ARG A 249 4.06 -1.32 14.83
C ARG A 249 3.81 0.19 14.87
N ARG A 250 4.16 0.96 13.82
CA ARG A 250 3.79 2.39 13.78
C ARG A 250 2.29 2.60 13.62
N TRP A 251 1.57 1.61 13.10
CA TRP A 251 0.10 1.66 12.99
C TRP A 251 -0.63 1.52 14.31
N ILE A 252 0.02 0.99 15.35
CA ILE A 252 -0.61 0.66 16.62
C ILE A 252 0.20 1.24 17.79
N ASN A 253 -0.39 2.23 18.46
CA ASN A 253 0.11 2.84 19.68
C ASN A 253 -1.11 3.34 20.50
N CYS A 254 -0.89 3.85 21.71
CA CYS A 254 -1.99 4.28 22.58
C CYS A 254 -2.92 5.31 21.92
N PHE A 255 -2.40 6.21 21.08
CA PHE A 255 -3.19 7.21 20.38
C PHE A 255 -3.98 6.61 19.20
N THR A 256 -3.31 5.82 18.34
CA THR A 256 -3.97 5.24 17.16
C THR A 256 -4.99 4.16 17.53
N LEU A 257 -4.79 3.44 18.65
CA LEU A 257 -5.79 2.52 19.20
C LEU A 257 -7.07 3.24 19.58
N LEU A 258 -6.97 4.36 20.33
CA LEU A 258 -8.14 5.16 20.68
C LEU A 258 -8.83 5.74 19.43
N GLY A 259 -8.05 6.20 18.45
CA GLY A 259 -8.59 6.66 17.17
C GLY A 259 -9.35 5.57 16.42
N ARG A 260 -8.82 4.34 16.38
CA ARG A 260 -9.46 3.18 15.74
C ARG A 260 -10.78 2.82 16.42
N LEU A 261 -10.81 2.84 17.76
CA LEU A 261 -12.04 2.64 18.53
C LEU A 261 -13.09 3.69 18.20
N ARG A 262 -12.70 4.96 18.15
CA ARG A 262 -13.59 6.06 17.77
C ARG A 262 -14.10 5.92 16.34
N LEU A 263 -13.24 5.56 15.39
CA LEU A 263 -13.64 5.32 14.00
C LEU A 263 -14.63 4.15 13.90
N ALA A 264 -14.37 3.04 14.58
CA ALA A 264 -15.27 1.90 14.63
C ALA A 264 -16.66 2.28 15.19
N GLN A 265 -16.70 3.01 16.31
CA GLN A 265 -17.95 3.50 16.89
C GLN A 265 -18.68 4.46 15.93
N ALA A 266 -17.95 5.38 15.30
CA ALA A 266 -18.52 6.32 14.35
C ALA A 266 -19.12 5.60 13.13
N LEU A 267 -18.44 4.58 12.59
CA LEU A 267 -18.90 3.78 11.46
C LEU A 267 -20.21 3.03 11.75
N PHE A 268 -20.40 2.54 12.98
CA PHE A 268 -21.61 1.84 13.39
C PHE A 268 -22.69 2.74 14.02
N ALA A 269 -22.42 4.03 14.17
CA ALA A 269 -23.38 4.96 14.76
C ALA A 269 -24.66 5.09 13.91
N THR A 270 -25.77 5.37 14.58
CA THR A 270 -27.05 5.66 13.92
C THR A 270 -27.16 7.11 13.46
N SER A 271 -26.31 8.00 13.98
CA SER A 271 -26.24 9.43 13.67
C SER A 271 -24.81 9.86 13.36
N GLY A 272 -24.64 11.11 12.92
CA GLY A 272 -23.33 11.67 12.56
C GLY A 272 -22.89 11.35 11.13
N PRO A 273 -21.61 11.56 10.78
CA PRO A 273 -21.13 11.52 9.40
C PRO A 273 -21.32 10.16 8.69
N TYR A 274 -21.30 9.06 9.44
CA TYR A 274 -21.51 7.70 8.93
C TYR A 274 -22.88 7.11 9.32
N GLY A 275 -23.74 7.93 9.94
CA GLY A 275 -24.99 7.51 10.57
C GLY A 275 -25.86 6.63 9.67
N GLY A 276 -26.13 5.41 10.12
CA GLY A 276 -27.03 4.48 9.42
C GLY A 276 -26.55 3.97 8.06
N LYS A 277 -25.28 4.18 7.71
CA LYS A 277 -24.69 3.70 6.44
C LYS A 277 -24.15 2.28 6.51
N LEU A 278 -23.75 1.85 7.71
CA LEU A 278 -23.32 0.48 7.99
C LEU A 278 -24.28 -0.12 9.01
N ASP A 279 -24.97 -1.18 8.60
CA ASP A 279 -25.92 -1.87 9.44
C ASP A 279 -25.58 -3.38 9.51
N PRO A 280 -24.91 -3.82 10.59
CA PRO A 280 -24.60 -5.23 10.82
C PRO A 280 -25.84 -6.11 10.89
N PHE A 281 -26.96 -5.58 11.42
CA PHE A 281 -28.21 -6.32 11.49
C PHE A 281 -28.78 -6.56 10.09
N ARG A 282 -28.79 -5.53 9.24
CA ARG A 282 -29.21 -5.68 7.83
C ARG A 282 -28.36 -6.71 7.08
N ALA A 283 -27.05 -6.72 7.29
CA ALA A 283 -26.17 -7.71 6.68
C ALA A 283 -26.49 -9.14 7.15
N ALA A 284 -26.78 -9.33 8.45
CA ALA A 284 -27.20 -10.62 9.00
C ALA A 284 -28.59 -11.05 8.49
N ALA A 285 -29.52 -10.11 8.32
CA ALA A 285 -30.86 -10.37 7.78
C ALA A 285 -30.82 -10.87 6.33
N GLN A 286 -29.94 -10.30 5.49
CA GLN A 286 -29.76 -10.73 4.10
C GLN A 286 -29.37 -12.21 3.96
N VAL A 287 -28.73 -12.79 4.97
CA VAL A 287 -28.31 -14.21 4.99
C VAL A 287 -29.20 -15.07 5.89
N GLY A 288 -30.34 -14.56 6.37
CA GLY A 288 -31.28 -15.28 7.23
C GLY A 288 -30.73 -15.59 8.62
N ARG A 289 -29.87 -14.72 9.16
CA ARG A 289 -29.21 -14.86 10.47
C ARG A 289 -29.64 -13.75 11.45
N GLU A 290 -30.94 -13.47 11.51
CA GLU A 290 -31.50 -12.36 12.30
C GLU A 290 -31.55 -12.63 13.81
N ALA A 291 -31.56 -13.91 14.19
CA ALA A 291 -31.54 -14.32 15.59
C ALA A 291 -30.19 -13.99 16.25
N HIS A 292 -30.20 -13.71 17.55
CA HIS A 292 -29.04 -13.22 18.31
C HIS A 292 -27.79 -14.12 18.21
N GLU A 293 -27.91 -15.42 18.48
CA GLU A 293 -26.77 -16.35 18.43
C GLU A 293 -26.28 -16.61 16.98
N PRO A 294 -27.15 -16.94 16.00
CA PRO A 294 -26.74 -17.10 14.60
C PRO A 294 -26.17 -15.82 13.99
N GLY A 295 -26.71 -14.65 14.33
CA GLY A 295 -26.25 -13.35 13.90
C GLY A 295 -24.89 -12.98 14.50
N ALA A 296 -24.69 -13.24 15.79
CA ALA A 296 -23.38 -13.07 16.43
C ALA A 296 -22.32 -13.94 15.75
N ARG A 297 -22.59 -15.24 15.54
CA ARG A 297 -21.68 -16.16 14.81
C ARG A 297 -21.39 -15.68 13.39
N PHE A 298 -22.40 -15.14 12.71
CA PHE A 298 -22.20 -14.53 11.40
C PHE A 298 -21.19 -13.37 11.48
N LEU A 299 -21.34 -12.43 12.41
CA LEU A 299 -20.41 -11.30 12.57
C LEU A 299 -19.00 -11.74 12.97
N PHE A 300 -18.86 -12.77 13.82
CA PHE A 300 -17.55 -13.35 14.14
C PHE A 300 -16.84 -13.88 12.90
N ASN A 301 -17.52 -14.71 12.12
CA ASN A 301 -16.97 -15.24 10.88
C ASN A 301 -16.66 -14.12 9.88
N LEU A 302 -17.52 -13.11 9.80
CA LEU A 302 -17.38 -11.98 8.89
C LEU A 302 -16.14 -11.14 9.18
N PHE A 303 -15.86 -10.84 10.45
CA PHE A 303 -14.77 -9.94 10.84
C PHE A 303 -13.47 -10.65 11.26
N LEU A 304 -13.55 -11.84 11.85
CA LEU A 304 -12.39 -12.54 12.43
C LEU A 304 -11.98 -13.82 11.68
N GLN A 305 -12.75 -14.24 10.66
CA GLN A 305 -12.47 -15.40 9.81
C GLN A 305 -12.30 -16.71 10.61
N GLY A 306 -13.08 -16.92 11.66
CA GLY A 306 -13.01 -18.11 12.50
C GLY A 306 -13.67 -17.92 13.87
N SER A 307 -13.37 -18.84 14.80
CA SER A 307 -13.92 -18.81 16.16
C SER A 307 -13.46 -17.56 16.94
N PRO A 308 -14.31 -17.04 17.85
CA PRO A 308 -13.97 -15.85 18.61
C PRO A 308 -12.78 -16.12 19.54
N PRO A 309 -12.03 -15.07 19.93
CA PRO A 309 -11.18 -15.14 21.11
C PRO A 309 -12.00 -15.61 22.31
N GLU A 310 -11.43 -16.44 23.18
CA GLU A 310 -12.14 -17.03 24.34
C GLU A 310 -12.80 -15.96 25.24
N GLN A 311 -12.23 -14.74 25.26
CA GLN A 311 -12.76 -13.57 25.96
C GLN A 311 -14.07 -13.05 25.34
N LEU A 312 -14.18 -13.08 24.01
CA LEU A 312 -15.38 -12.65 23.28
C LEU A 312 -16.43 -13.77 23.19
N GLU A 313 -16.03 -15.05 23.23
CA GLU A 313 -16.97 -16.17 23.39
C GLU A 313 -17.79 -16.02 24.67
N LYS A 314 -17.16 -15.59 25.78
CA LYS A 314 -17.84 -15.34 27.07
C LYS A 314 -18.83 -14.18 27.02
N THR A 315 -18.69 -13.27 26.06
CA THR A 315 -19.62 -12.16 25.83
C THR A 315 -20.73 -12.49 24.82
N MET A 316 -20.72 -13.69 24.23
CA MET A 316 -21.80 -14.10 23.34
C MET A 316 -23.13 -14.10 24.10
N PRO A 317 -24.23 -13.64 23.49
CA PRO A 317 -25.54 -13.80 24.07
C PRO A 317 -25.85 -15.31 24.20
N THR A 318 -25.66 -15.87 25.40
CA THR A 318 -25.94 -17.27 25.69
C THR A 318 -27.44 -17.43 25.92
N LYS A 319 -28.13 -17.94 24.89
CA LYS A 319 -29.58 -18.21 24.83
C LYS A 319 -30.46 -16.96 25.01
N ASP A 320 -31.53 -16.92 24.22
CA ASP A 320 -32.63 -15.97 24.34
C ASP A 320 -33.02 -15.78 25.82
N ARG A 321 -32.61 -14.65 26.42
CA ARG A 321 -33.23 -14.14 27.64
C ARG A 321 -34.63 -13.64 27.28
N GLY A 322 -35.54 -14.53 26.89
CA GLY A 322 -36.98 -14.29 26.78
C GLY A 322 -37.45 -13.13 25.88
N SER A 323 -36.58 -12.37 25.23
CA SER A 323 -36.97 -11.22 24.42
C SER A 323 -37.16 -11.65 22.97
N LYS A 324 -38.42 -11.76 22.55
CA LYS A 324 -38.83 -11.87 21.13
C LYS A 324 -38.38 -10.67 20.27
N GLN A 325 -37.68 -9.69 20.85
CA GLN A 325 -37.34 -8.45 20.19
C GLN A 325 -35.90 -8.52 19.69
N ILE A 326 -35.78 -8.62 18.37
CA ILE A 326 -34.52 -8.50 17.63
C ILE A 326 -34.05 -7.05 17.79
N ASP A 327 -32.92 -6.85 18.47
CA ASP A 327 -32.38 -5.53 18.76
C ASP A 327 -31.21 -5.20 17.83
N ALA A 328 -31.45 -4.34 16.85
CA ALA A 328 -30.40 -3.86 15.95
C ALA A 328 -29.32 -3.03 16.67
N GLY A 329 -29.58 -2.52 17.88
CA GLY A 329 -28.59 -1.89 18.74
C GLY A 329 -27.52 -2.89 19.21
N LEU A 330 -27.94 -4.05 19.69
CA LEU A 330 -27.04 -5.12 20.13
C LEU A 330 -26.09 -5.58 19.01
N PHE A 331 -26.57 -5.69 17.77
CA PHE A 331 -25.74 -6.05 16.62
C PHE A 331 -24.65 -5.00 16.33
N ARG A 332 -24.94 -3.72 16.54
CA ARG A 332 -23.98 -2.62 16.39
C ARG A 332 -22.94 -2.62 17.51
N GLU A 333 -23.37 -2.82 18.75
CA GLU A 333 -22.47 -2.95 19.90
C GLU A 333 -21.52 -4.14 19.75
N LEU A 334 -22.06 -5.30 19.35
CA LEU A 334 -21.27 -6.48 19.08
C LEU A 334 -20.26 -6.21 17.96
N ALA A 335 -20.70 -5.69 16.80
CA ALA A 335 -19.81 -5.38 15.70
C ALA A 335 -18.70 -4.39 16.11
N ALA A 336 -19.03 -3.34 16.87
CA ALA A 336 -18.06 -2.39 17.40
C ALA A 336 -17.05 -3.06 18.34
N GLY A 337 -17.49 -3.95 19.22
CA GLY A 337 -16.61 -4.73 20.11
C GLY A 337 -15.69 -5.68 19.35
N LEU A 338 -16.17 -6.32 18.28
CA LEU A 338 -15.36 -7.22 17.46
C LEU A 338 -14.24 -6.48 16.73
N VAL A 339 -14.56 -5.36 16.08
CA VAL A 339 -13.56 -4.60 15.33
C VAL A 339 -12.57 -3.85 16.25
N ALA A 340 -12.94 -3.66 17.52
CA ALA A 340 -12.08 -3.14 18.57
C ALA A 340 -11.06 -4.17 19.11
N SER A 341 -11.25 -5.46 18.82
CA SER A 341 -10.39 -6.53 19.34
C SER A 341 -8.95 -6.45 18.78
N PRO A 342 -7.94 -6.90 19.55
CA PRO A 342 -6.58 -7.04 19.05
C PRO A 342 -6.51 -7.90 17.78
N GLU A 343 -7.28 -8.96 17.71
CA GLU A 343 -7.33 -9.91 16.60
C GLU A 343 -7.81 -9.24 15.31
N PHE A 344 -8.80 -8.34 15.40
CA PHE A 344 -9.27 -7.61 14.22
C PHE A 344 -8.22 -6.64 13.68
N ASN A 345 -7.28 -6.17 14.49
CA ASN A 345 -6.20 -5.30 14.03
C ASN A 345 -5.13 -6.05 13.22
N LEU A 346 -5.18 -7.39 13.21
CA LEU A 346 -4.25 -8.24 12.49
C LEU A 346 -4.87 -8.74 11.18
N ALA A 347 -4.03 -8.84 10.15
CA ALA A 347 -4.32 -9.45 8.86
C ALA A 347 -3.52 -10.74 8.71
#